data_AF-A0A2A4TI97-F1
#
_entry.id   AF-A0A2A4TI97-F1
#
_cell.length_a   1.000
_cell.length_b   1.000
_cell.length_c   1.000
_cell.angle_alpha   90.00
_cell.angle_beta   90.00
_cell.angle_gamma   90.00
#
_symmetry.space_group_name_H-M   'P 1'
#
loop_
_entity.id
_entity.type
_entity.pdbx_description
1 polymer ?
#
loop_
_entity_poly.entity_id
_entity_poly.type
_entity_poly.pdbx_seq_one_letter_code
_entity_poly.pdbx_strand_id
1 'polypeptide(L)'
;TWTYDDGNGNTSTQKQDVTIDDVTAPVADILSLTVITAECEVTSLTAPTATDNCGGIVTVTSNAVFPITTQGTTVVTWTYEDGNENTSTQKQDVTIDDVTAPVADILSLTVITAECEVTSLTAPTATDNCVGVLIGSHNASLPISGNGTTTEIIWKYDDGNGNIKIQTQLVIIEDVTEPAADIDLVDITGQFDVTLAPPSATDNCIGTVVATTTDPIHYDQIGTYTTIWVFDDGHGNTSSQTQTVIIGNSIESHGFSPNEDGINDTWTIDGIKTYPNCKVKVFNRSGHLVYEKVAYKNTWDGYSNTGSNKKMMSGAYYFIIEFNKNGLRPKTGWLYINY
;
A
#
# COMPACT_ATOMS: atom_id res chain seq x y z
N THR A 1 55.85 -2.01 85.92
CA THR A 1 56.83 -1.38 86.83
C THR A 1 57.43 -2.43 87.72
N TRP A 2 58.76 -2.54 87.70
CA TRP A 2 59.52 -3.44 88.55
C TRP A 2 59.99 -2.68 89.79
N THR A 3 59.94 -3.34 90.94
CA THR A 3 60.46 -2.82 92.22
C THR A 3 61.52 -3.78 92.73
N TYR A 4 62.72 -3.28 92.97
CA TYR A 4 63.85 -4.03 93.49
C TYR A 4 64.07 -3.58 94.94
N ASP A 5 63.97 -4.51 95.89
CA ASP A 5 64.16 -4.32 97.33
C ASP A 5 65.40 -5.12 97.78
N ASP A 6 66.31 -4.49 98.52
CA ASP A 6 67.54 -5.12 99.01
C ASP A 6 67.34 -5.94 100.30
N GLY A 7 66.10 -6.04 100.80
CA GLY A 7 65.74 -6.76 102.02
C GLY A 7 66.08 -6.04 103.32
N ASN A 8 66.66 -4.83 103.24
CA ASN A 8 66.97 -3.96 104.38
C ASN A 8 66.18 -2.64 104.36
N GLY A 9 65.15 -2.55 103.52
CA GLY A 9 64.25 -1.41 103.45
C GLY A 9 64.60 -0.35 102.40
N ASN A 10 65.63 -0.57 101.57
CA ASN A 10 65.89 0.29 100.41
C ASN A 10 65.27 -0.33 99.16
N THR A 11 64.48 0.48 98.45
CA THR A 11 63.87 0.06 97.18
C THR A 11 64.23 1.01 96.05
N SER A 12 64.40 0.47 94.84
CA SER A 12 64.42 1.23 93.59
C SER A 12 63.35 0.71 92.65
N THR A 13 62.78 1.58 91.81
CA THR A 13 61.76 1.17 90.85
C THR A 13 62.18 1.53 89.43
N GLN A 14 61.95 0.60 88.50
CA GLN A 14 62.07 0.83 87.07
C GLN A 14 60.68 0.71 86.44
N LYS A 15 60.23 1.76 85.76
CA LYS A 15 59.04 1.64 84.92
C LYS A 15 59.42 0.89 83.65
N GLN A 16 58.59 -0.08 83.28
CA GLN A 16 58.60 -0.72 81.98
C GLN A 16 57.24 -0.43 81.39
N ASP A 17 57.24 0.29 80.28
CA ASP A 17 56.04 0.46 79.48
C ASP A 17 55.93 -0.76 78.57
N VAL A 18 54.77 -1.41 78.61
CA VAL A 18 54.44 -2.53 77.74
C VAL A 18 53.34 -2.03 76.82
N THR A 19 53.69 -1.86 75.55
CA THR A 19 52.71 -1.57 74.50
C THR A 19 52.26 -2.90 73.90
N ILE A 20 50.95 -3.10 73.81
CA ILE A 20 50.35 -4.20 73.07
C ILE A 20 49.70 -3.56 71.85
N ASP A 21 50.34 -3.74 70.69
CA ASP A 21 49.81 -3.28 69.42
C ASP A 21 49.21 -4.47 68.69
N ASP A 22 47.98 -4.31 68.21
CA ASP A 22 47.41 -5.25 67.28
C ASP A 22 47.94 -4.97 65.88
N VAL A 23 48.52 -6.00 65.28
CA VAL A 23 49.14 -5.96 63.95
C VAL A 23 48.59 -7.05 63.03
N THR A 24 47.58 -7.80 63.49
CA THR A 24 47.01 -8.91 62.73
C THR A 24 45.73 -8.43 62.09
N ALA A 25 45.57 -8.65 60.78
CA ALA A 25 44.30 -8.36 60.13
C ALA A 25 43.26 -9.45 60.44
N PRO A 26 41.96 -9.10 60.47
CA PRO A 26 40.89 -10.07 60.58
C PRO A 26 40.98 -11.17 59.52
N VAL A 27 40.55 -12.38 59.89
CA VAL A 27 40.50 -13.53 58.99
C VAL A 27 39.05 -13.84 58.66
N ALA A 28 38.70 -13.88 57.37
CA ALA A 28 37.37 -14.29 56.93
C ALA A 28 37.01 -15.68 57.47
N ASP A 29 35.79 -15.83 57.99
CA ASP A 29 35.35 -17.06 58.65
C ASP A 29 35.19 -18.23 57.67
N ILE A 30 35.01 -17.90 56.39
CA ILE A 30 34.99 -18.86 55.28
C ILE A 30 36.04 -18.47 54.24
N LEU A 31 36.66 -19.47 53.64
CA LEU A 31 37.78 -19.26 52.70
C LEU A 31 37.35 -18.63 51.37
N SER A 32 36.14 -18.95 50.90
CA SER A 32 35.63 -18.48 49.62
C SER A 32 34.13 -18.25 49.66
N LEU A 33 33.69 -17.13 49.12
CA LEU A 33 32.29 -16.79 48.96
C LEU A 33 31.73 -17.45 47.70
N THR A 34 30.52 -17.99 47.79
CA THR A 34 29.84 -18.58 46.63
C THR A 34 29.43 -17.51 45.65
N VAL A 35 29.43 -17.84 44.35
CA VAL A 35 28.89 -16.94 43.32
C VAL A 35 27.39 -16.75 43.56
N ILE A 36 26.92 -15.51 43.42
CA ILE A 36 25.50 -15.17 43.41
C ILE A 36 25.05 -15.01 41.96
N THR A 37 23.97 -15.68 41.57
CA THR A 37 23.42 -15.60 40.22
C THR A 37 21.99 -15.04 40.25
N ALA A 38 21.67 -14.12 39.35
CA ALA A 38 20.32 -13.62 39.13
C ALA A 38 20.13 -13.31 37.64
N GLU A 39 18.88 -13.23 37.16
CA GLU A 39 18.63 -12.92 35.74
C GLU A 39 18.63 -11.40 35.48
N CYS A 40 17.99 -10.63 36.36
CA CYS A 40 17.76 -9.19 36.11
C CYS A 40 18.57 -8.30 37.07
N GLU A 41 18.49 -8.56 38.37
CA GLU A 41 19.17 -7.73 39.35
C GLU A 41 19.42 -8.43 40.69
N VAL A 42 20.40 -7.90 41.43
CA VAL A 42 20.60 -8.16 42.87
C VAL A 42 20.50 -6.84 43.62
N THR A 43 19.51 -6.71 44.51
CA THR A 43 19.25 -5.46 45.26
C THR A 43 20.01 -5.35 46.57
N SER A 44 20.52 -6.47 47.08
CA SER A 44 21.28 -6.53 48.33
C SER A 44 22.10 -7.81 48.41
N LEU A 45 23.24 -7.76 49.10
CA LEU A 45 24.02 -8.94 49.48
C LEU A 45 24.07 -9.06 51.00
N THR A 46 24.14 -10.30 51.48
CA THR A 46 24.40 -10.56 52.90
C THR A 46 25.88 -10.38 53.16
N ALA A 47 26.24 -9.55 54.14
CA ALA A 47 27.64 -9.36 54.52
C ALA A 47 28.23 -10.67 55.06
N PRO A 48 29.43 -11.08 54.61
CA PRO A 48 30.17 -12.20 55.19
C PRO A 48 30.74 -11.81 56.56
N THR A 49 31.28 -12.79 57.27
CA THR A 49 31.84 -12.61 58.62
C THR A 49 33.34 -12.90 58.63
N ALA A 50 34.02 -12.29 59.59
CA ALA A 50 35.44 -12.48 59.85
C ALA A 50 35.68 -12.40 61.36
N THR A 51 36.73 -13.07 61.81
CA THR A 51 37.16 -13.12 63.20
C THR A 51 38.57 -12.58 63.34
N ASP A 52 38.84 -11.89 64.45
CA ASP A 52 40.16 -11.40 64.80
C ASP A 52 40.70 -12.10 66.06
N ASN A 53 42.03 -12.15 66.20
CA ASN A 53 42.68 -12.82 67.33
C ASN A 53 42.66 -11.98 68.63
N CYS A 54 42.50 -10.66 68.49
CA CYS A 54 42.20 -9.71 69.53
C CYS A 54 40.67 -9.49 69.55
N GLY A 55 40.01 -9.61 70.71
CA GLY A 55 38.53 -9.69 70.81
C GLY A 55 37.73 -8.40 70.50
N GLY A 56 38.12 -7.63 69.49
CA GLY A 56 37.44 -6.44 68.97
C GLY A 56 36.28 -6.76 68.02
N ILE A 57 35.51 -5.73 67.66
CA ILE A 57 34.43 -5.84 66.68
C ILE A 57 35.03 -5.65 65.28
N VAL A 58 34.85 -6.65 64.40
CA VAL A 58 35.22 -6.52 62.99
C VAL A 58 34.11 -5.80 62.23
N THR A 59 34.45 -4.67 61.62
CA THR A 59 33.57 -3.92 60.72
C THR A 59 33.69 -4.48 59.31
N VAL A 60 32.55 -4.75 58.67
CA VAL A 60 32.49 -5.31 57.32
C VAL A 60 31.85 -4.30 56.38
N THR A 61 32.56 -3.94 55.32
CA THR A 61 32.06 -3.04 54.26
C THR A 61 32.24 -3.67 52.88
N SER A 62 31.57 -3.13 51.87
CA SER A 62 31.74 -3.58 50.47
C SER A 62 31.82 -2.39 49.52
N ASN A 63 32.40 -2.61 48.35
CA ASN A 63 32.38 -1.66 47.24
C ASN A 63 31.13 -1.80 46.33
N ALA A 64 30.16 -2.64 46.69
CA ALA A 64 29.00 -2.90 45.86
C ALA A 64 28.10 -1.65 45.74
N VAL A 65 27.63 -1.39 44.51
CA VAL A 65 26.60 -0.39 44.22
C VAL A 65 25.34 -1.15 43.82
N PHE A 66 24.25 -0.92 44.55
CA PHE A 66 22.98 -1.60 44.32
C PHE A 66 21.97 -0.69 43.60
N PRO A 67 21.06 -1.27 42.79
CA PRO A 67 21.05 -2.69 42.39
C PRO A 67 22.20 -3.04 41.43
N ILE A 68 22.71 -4.27 41.52
CA ILE A 68 23.64 -4.83 40.53
C ILE A 68 22.79 -5.35 39.37
N THR A 69 22.82 -4.67 38.23
CA THR A 69 21.97 -4.95 37.06
C THR A 69 22.76 -5.23 35.78
N THR A 70 24.10 -5.10 35.82
CA THR A 70 24.94 -5.25 34.63
C THR A 70 25.09 -6.73 34.29
N GLN A 71 24.68 -7.12 33.08
CA GLN A 71 24.87 -8.46 32.52
C GLN A 71 26.35 -8.87 32.54
N GLY A 72 26.60 -10.14 32.86
CA GLY A 72 27.92 -10.72 33.12
C GLY A 72 28.30 -10.70 34.60
N THR A 73 29.60 -10.86 34.87
CA THR A 73 30.13 -10.99 36.24
C THR A 73 30.63 -9.66 36.78
N THR A 74 30.01 -9.20 37.87
CA THR A 74 30.48 -8.11 38.73
C THR A 74 31.21 -8.68 39.93
N VAL A 75 32.45 -8.23 40.19
CA VAL A 75 33.23 -8.67 41.35
C VAL A 75 33.04 -7.68 42.50
N VAL A 76 32.39 -8.14 43.57
CA VAL A 76 32.24 -7.40 44.82
C VAL A 76 33.43 -7.70 45.72
N THR A 77 34.05 -6.67 46.28
CA THR A 77 35.13 -6.78 47.26
C THR A 77 34.59 -6.37 48.63
N TRP A 78 34.65 -7.32 49.57
CA TRP A 78 34.38 -7.11 50.98
C TRP A 78 35.68 -6.71 51.69
N THR A 79 35.60 -5.72 52.58
CA THR A 79 36.71 -5.26 53.42
C THR A 79 36.36 -5.49 54.89
N TYR A 80 37.25 -6.16 55.60
CA TYR A 80 37.17 -6.42 57.03
C TYR A 80 38.18 -5.52 57.76
N GLU A 81 37.74 -4.75 58.74
CA GLU A 81 38.56 -3.82 59.53
C GLU A 81 38.32 -4.07 61.03
N ASP A 82 39.39 -4.22 61.81
CA ASP A 82 39.34 -4.48 63.26
C ASP A 82 39.23 -3.21 64.13
N GLY A 83 39.34 -2.03 63.52
CA GLY A 83 39.40 -0.73 64.20
C GLY A 83 40.80 -0.34 64.69
N ASN A 84 41.81 -1.15 64.40
CA ASN A 84 43.23 -0.97 64.71
C ASN A 84 44.07 -0.73 63.43
N GLU A 85 43.43 -0.25 62.36
CA GLU A 85 44.01 -0.03 61.01
C GLU A 85 44.44 -1.32 60.28
N ASN A 86 44.19 -2.51 60.85
CA ASN A 86 44.44 -3.76 60.14
C ASN A 86 43.23 -4.14 59.29
N THR A 87 43.50 -4.43 58.01
CA THR A 87 42.45 -4.74 57.05
C THR A 87 42.75 -5.99 56.23
N SER A 88 41.72 -6.75 55.93
CA SER A 88 41.77 -7.85 54.96
C SER A 88 40.60 -7.76 53.99
N THR A 89 40.69 -8.46 52.86
CA THR A 89 39.64 -8.40 51.83
C THR A 89 39.27 -9.77 51.29
N GLN A 90 38.02 -9.91 50.85
CA GLN A 90 37.54 -11.11 50.17
C GLN A 90 36.65 -10.74 48.98
N LYS A 91 36.80 -11.45 47.88
CA LYS A 91 36.01 -11.23 46.66
C LYS A 91 34.80 -12.16 46.62
N GLN A 92 33.70 -11.64 46.10
CA GLN A 92 32.50 -12.40 45.75
C GLN A 92 32.06 -12.02 44.35
N ASP A 93 31.91 -13.04 43.50
CA ASP A 93 31.38 -12.83 42.15
C ASP A 93 29.85 -12.80 42.19
N VAL A 94 29.27 -11.83 41.50
CA VAL A 94 27.84 -11.72 41.23
C VAL A 94 27.65 -11.76 39.73
N THR A 95 26.95 -12.78 39.22
CA THR A 95 26.67 -12.93 37.81
C THR A 95 25.21 -12.60 37.53
N ILE A 96 24.98 -11.58 36.70
CA ILE A 96 23.67 -11.31 36.12
C ILE A 96 23.67 -11.95 34.73
N ASP A 97 22.79 -12.92 34.50
CA ASP A 97 22.69 -13.62 33.21
C ASP A 97 21.22 -13.87 32.90
N ASP A 98 20.69 -13.07 31.98
CA ASP A 98 19.33 -13.24 31.50
C ASP A 98 19.28 -14.39 30.50
N VAL A 99 18.62 -15.48 30.91
CA VAL A 99 18.46 -16.71 30.12
C VAL A 99 17.01 -16.94 29.70
N THR A 100 16.11 -16.01 30.04
CA THR A 100 14.68 -16.17 29.80
C THR A 100 14.32 -15.50 28.49
N ALA A 101 13.73 -16.27 27.56
CA ALA A 101 13.29 -15.70 26.30
C ALA A 101 12.00 -14.87 26.46
N PRO A 102 11.85 -13.79 25.68
CA PRO A 102 10.64 -12.99 25.71
C PRO A 102 9.40 -13.81 25.31
N VAL A 103 8.26 -13.42 25.88
CA VAL A 103 6.97 -14.06 25.63
C VAL A 103 6.10 -13.12 24.82
N ALA A 104 5.69 -13.53 23.61
CA ALA A 104 4.77 -12.73 22.79
C ALA A 104 3.45 -12.49 23.53
N ASP A 105 2.97 -11.24 23.54
CA ASP A 105 1.76 -10.85 24.29
C ASP A 105 0.49 -11.47 23.67
N ILE A 106 0.56 -11.77 22.38
CA ILE A 106 -0.46 -12.50 21.63
C ILE A 106 0.13 -13.78 21.03
N LEU A 107 -0.61 -14.89 21.17
CA LEU A 107 -0.11 -16.22 20.80
C LEU A 107 0.06 -16.39 19.28
N SER A 108 -0.82 -15.79 18.50
CA SER A 108 -0.83 -15.87 17.03
C SER A 108 -1.28 -14.56 16.41
N LEU A 109 -0.55 -14.11 15.40
CA LEU A 109 -0.90 -12.92 14.62
C LEU A 109 -1.95 -13.29 13.57
N THR A 110 -2.95 -12.42 13.43
CA THR A 110 -3.95 -12.58 12.38
C THR A 110 -3.37 -12.25 11.02
N VAL A 111 -3.88 -12.91 9.98
CA VAL A 111 -3.57 -12.58 8.58
C VAL A 111 -3.99 -11.14 8.29
N ILE A 112 -3.17 -10.40 7.55
CA ILE A 112 -3.51 -9.08 7.01
C ILE A 112 -3.92 -9.26 5.55
N THR A 113 -5.07 -8.72 5.18
CA THR A 113 -5.56 -8.69 3.80
C THR A 113 -5.66 -7.25 3.32
N ALA A 114 -5.17 -6.95 2.13
CA ALA A 114 -5.33 -5.66 1.47
C ALA A 114 -5.54 -5.88 -0.04
N GLU A 115 -6.16 -4.92 -0.72
CA GLU A 115 -6.47 -5.08 -2.14
C GLU A 115 -5.26 -4.73 -3.02
N CYS A 116 -4.59 -3.60 -2.76
CA CYS A 116 -3.53 -3.09 -3.65
C CYS A 116 -2.14 -3.23 -3.04
N GLU A 117 -1.96 -2.73 -1.81
CA GLU A 117 -0.67 -2.75 -1.12
C GLU A 117 -0.80 -2.56 0.39
N VAL A 118 0.25 -2.96 1.11
CA VAL A 118 0.48 -2.65 2.52
C VAL A 118 1.77 -1.82 2.63
N THR A 119 1.63 -0.55 3.02
CA THR A 119 2.74 0.41 3.13
C THR A 119 3.32 0.49 4.55
N SER A 120 2.60 0.01 5.55
CA SER A 120 3.03 -0.01 6.94
C SER A 120 2.44 -1.20 7.69
N LEU A 121 3.15 -1.66 8.71
CA LEU A 121 2.76 -2.77 9.55
C LEU A 121 2.72 -2.28 11.00
N THR A 122 1.69 -2.69 11.74
CA THR A 122 1.65 -2.43 13.18
C THR A 122 2.46 -3.51 13.88
N ALA A 123 3.54 -3.10 14.55
CA ALA A 123 4.39 -4.04 15.27
C ALA A 123 3.64 -4.68 16.45
N PRO A 124 3.63 -6.01 16.58
CA PRO A 124 3.18 -6.70 17.78
C PRO A 124 4.18 -6.52 18.93
N THR A 125 3.75 -6.87 20.13
CA THR A 125 4.56 -6.75 21.35
C THR A 125 4.81 -8.10 22.01
N ALA A 126 5.89 -8.15 22.78
CA ALA A 126 6.23 -9.24 23.68
C ALA A 126 6.67 -8.65 25.03
N THR A 127 6.62 -9.46 26.07
CA THR A 127 7.09 -9.09 27.40
C THR A 127 8.22 -10.01 27.84
N ASP A 128 9.26 -9.40 28.38
CA ASP A 128 10.40 -10.05 29.00
C ASP A 128 10.45 -9.74 30.51
N ASN A 129 11.00 -10.64 31.32
CA ASN A 129 11.09 -10.46 32.78
C ASN A 129 12.11 -9.40 33.21
N CYS A 130 13.18 -9.20 32.46
CA CYS A 130 14.24 -8.25 32.79
C CYS A 130 14.13 -6.94 32.00
N VAL A 131 13.77 -7.02 30.71
CA VAL A 131 13.70 -5.85 29.82
C VAL A 131 12.31 -5.22 29.80
N GLY A 132 11.26 -5.99 30.12
CA GLY A 132 9.88 -5.55 30.05
C GLY A 132 9.32 -5.63 28.63
N VAL A 133 8.62 -4.58 28.17
CA VAL A 133 7.91 -4.61 26.88
C VAL A 133 8.87 -4.43 25.72
N LEU A 134 8.82 -5.37 24.78
CA LEU A 134 9.54 -5.37 23.51
C LEU A 134 8.58 -5.11 22.35
N ILE A 135 9.03 -4.32 21.37
CA ILE A 135 8.32 -4.09 20.12
C ILE A 135 8.95 -4.96 19.03
N GLY A 136 8.15 -5.76 18.35
CA GLY A 136 8.62 -6.65 17.30
C GLY A 136 9.29 -5.90 16.14
N SER A 137 10.44 -6.39 15.71
CA SER A 137 11.08 -5.99 14.44
C SER A 137 10.72 -6.98 13.34
N HIS A 138 10.72 -6.58 12.07
CA HIS A 138 10.37 -7.47 10.95
C HIS A 138 11.39 -7.46 9.81
N ASN A 139 11.36 -8.52 8.99
CA ASN A 139 12.20 -8.69 7.79
C ASN A 139 11.57 -8.20 6.49
N ALA A 140 10.27 -7.85 6.50
CA ALA A 140 9.55 -7.47 5.27
C ALA A 140 10.09 -6.19 4.63
N SER A 141 10.15 -6.18 3.30
CA SER A 141 10.37 -4.97 2.49
C SER A 141 9.02 -4.34 2.18
N LEU A 142 8.84 -3.07 2.54
CA LEU A 142 7.62 -2.31 2.28
C LEU A 142 7.82 -1.37 1.07
N PRO A 143 6.77 -1.10 0.28
CA PRO A 143 5.42 -1.68 0.39
C PRO A 143 5.38 -3.16 -0.04
N ILE A 144 4.48 -3.94 0.56
CA ILE A 144 4.10 -5.27 0.05
C ILE A 144 2.98 -5.06 -0.96
N SER A 145 3.19 -5.42 -2.21
CA SER A 145 2.24 -5.22 -3.31
C SER A 145 2.27 -6.38 -4.31
N GLY A 146 1.29 -6.39 -5.21
CA GLY A 146 1.13 -7.37 -6.28
C GLY A 146 -0.04 -8.31 -6.03
N ASN A 147 -1.05 -8.26 -6.90
CA ASN A 147 -2.24 -9.08 -6.77
C ASN A 147 -1.92 -10.59 -6.73
N GLY A 148 -2.63 -11.32 -5.87
CA GLY A 148 -2.43 -12.75 -5.61
C GLY A 148 -1.16 -13.07 -4.81
N THR A 149 -0.45 -12.06 -4.29
CA THR A 149 0.79 -12.28 -3.53
C THR A 149 0.47 -12.62 -2.08
N THR A 150 1.06 -13.71 -1.58
CA THR A 150 1.10 -14.04 -0.16
C THR A 150 2.52 -13.89 0.36
N THR A 151 2.74 -12.95 1.28
CA THR A 151 4.04 -12.70 1.91
C THR A 151 4.04 -13.15 3.36
N GLU A 152 5.03 -13.96 3.74
CA GLU A 152 5.26 -14.31 5.15
C GLU A 152 6.22 -13.30 5.79
N ILE A 153 5.78 -12.70 6.89
CA ILE A 153 6.54 -11.77 7.70
C ILE A 153 7.03 -12.50 8.94
N ILE A 154 8.32 -12.35 9.25
CA ILE A 154 8.95 -12.87 10.46
C ILE A 154 9.15 -11.70 11.42
N TRP A 155 8.39 -11.71 12.52
CA TRP A 155 8.57 -10.81 13.65
C TRP A 155 9.59 -11.39 14.63
N LYS A 156 10.58 -10.58 15.00
CA LYS A 156 11.63 -10.90 15.96
C LYS A 156 11.51 -9.99 17.18
N TYR A 157 11.42 -10.62 18.35
CA TYR A 157 11.51 -9.98 19.66
C TYR A 157 12.85 -10.38 20.26
N ASP A 158 13.75 -9.41 20.40
CA ASP A 158 15.11 -9.57 20.91
C ASP A 158 15.21 -8.75 22.20
N ASP A 159 15.55 -9.41 23.31
CA ASP A 159 15.74 -8.75 24.60
C ASP A 159 17.08 -8.00 24.69
N GLY A 160 17.99 -8.19 23.73
CA GLY A 160 19.33 -7.62 23.76
C GLY A 160 20.33 -8.37 24.65
N ASN A 161 19.88 -9.40 25.37
CA ASN A 161 20.70 -10.32 26.17
C ASN A 161 20.96 -11.65 25.45
N GLY A 162 20.41 -11.81 24.24
CA GLY A 162 20.63 -12.96 23.38
C GLY A 162 19.46 -13.93 23.35
N ASN A 163 18.40 -13.68 24.12
CA ASN A 163 17.18 -14.47 24.04
C ASN A 163 16.22 -13.86 23.02
N ILE A 164 15.77 -14.71 22.11
CA ILE A 164 14.98 -14.29 20.96
C ILE A 164 13.70 -15.11 20.87
N LYS A 165 12.59 -14.41 20.70
CA LYS A 165 11.32 -14.99 20.28
C LYS A 165 11.01 -14.59 18.84
N ILE A 166 10.44 -15.54 18.09
CA ILE A 166 9.99 -15.31 16.72
C ILE A 166 8.50 -15.63 16.61
N GLN A 167 7.79 -14.86 15.79
CA GLN A 167 6.41 -15.13 15.37
C GLN A 167 6.24 -14.81 13.89
N THR A 168 5.40 -15.56 13.18
CA THR A 168 5.11 -15.31 11.77
C THR A 168 3.73 -14.68 11.59
N GLN A 169 3.58 -13.90 10.53
CA GLN A 169 2.32 -13.31 10.10
C GLN A 169 2.23 -13.36 8.58
N LEU A 170 1.06 -13.72 8.04
CA LEU A 170 0.82 -13.68 6.61
C LEU A 170 0.18 -12.36 6.19
N VAL A 171 0.63 -11.83 5.06
CA VAL A 171 0.00 -10.72 4.34
C VAL A 171 -0.43 -11.21 2.98
N ILE A 172 -1.71 -11.03 2.65
CA ILE A 172 -2.30 -11.40 1.37
C ILE A 172 -2.73 -10.12 0.65
N ILE A 173 -2.24 -9.93 -0.57
CA ILE A 173 -2.69 -8.88 -1.47
C ILE A 173 -3.61 -9.53 -2.51
N GLU A 174 -4.89 -9.20 -2.46
CA GLU A 174 -5.90 -9.74 -3.37
C GLU A 174 -6.90 -8.63 -3.72
N ASP A 175 -6.88 -8.25 -4.99
CA ASP A 175 -7.81 -7.30 -5.58
C ASP A 175 -9.14 -8.01 -5.85
N VAL A 176 -10.19 -7.54 -5.21
CA VAL A 176 -11.55 -8.10 -5.28
C VAL A 176 -12.57 -7.08 -5.77
N THR A 177 -12.11 -5.88 -6.15
CA THR A 177 -12.99 -4.79 -6.53
C THR A 177 -13.14 -4.78 -8.06
N GLU A 178 -14.38 -4.76 -8.55
CA GLU A 178 -14.62 -4.64 -9.98
C GLU A 178 -14.37 -3.20 -10.48
N PRO A 179 -13.82 -3.03 -11.70
CA PRO A 179 -13.67 -1.70 -12.30
C PRO A 179 -14.99 -0.94 -12.38
N ALA A 180 -15.01 0.31 -11.92
CA ALA A 180 -16.17 1.18 -11.98
C ALA A 180 -16.10 2.05 -13.23
N ALA A 181 -17.07 1.93 -14.13
CA ALA A 181 -17.11 2.74 -15.33
C ALA A 181 -17.14 4.25 -15.04
N ASP A 182 -16.36 5.03 -15.79
CA ASP A 182 -16.19 6.46 -15.52
C ASP A 182 -17.45 7.27 -15.86
N ILE A 183 -18.22 6.78 -16.84
CA ILE A 183 -19.47 7.38 -17.31
C ILE A 183 -20.48 6.28 -17.67
N ASP A 184 -21.76 6.59 -17.53
CA ASP A 184 -22.83 5.78 -18.10
C ASP A 184 -22.91 6.00 -19.62
N LEU A 185 -22.92 4.90 -20.38
CA LEU A 185 -23.02 4.96 -21.83
C LEU A 185 -24.44 5.33 -22.26
N VAL A 186 -24.53 6.36 -23.08
CA VAL A 186 -25.78 6.76 -23.74
C VAL A 186 -25.88 6.17 -25.14
N ASP A 187 -27.11 6.10 -25.65
CA ASP A 187 -27.39 5.70 -27.02
C ASP A 187 -26.71 6.64 -28.03
N ILE A 188 -26.10 6.07 -29.07
CA ILE A 188 -25.49 6.82 -30.16
C ILE A 188 -26.33 6.64 -31.43
N THR A 189 -26.72 7.77 -32.02
CA THR A 189 -27.44 7.78 -33.30
C THR A 189 -26.55 8.32 -34.41
N GLY A 190 -26.38 7.54 -35.48
CA GLY A 190 -25.71 7.97 -36.70
C GLY A 190 -26.64 7.96 -37.90
N GLN A 191 -26.46 8.91 -38.82
CA GLN A 191 -27.29 9.00 -40.03
C GLN A 191 -26.85 7.99 -41.11
N PHE A 192 -25.57 7.67 -41.18
CA PHE A 192 -25.01 6.83 -42.23
C PHE A 192 -23.99 5.82 -41.71
N ASP A 193 -23.11 6.23 -40.81
CA ASP A 193 -22.21 5.34 -40.08
C ASP A 193 -21.89 5.89 -38.68
N VAL A 194 -21.48 4.99 -37.79
CA VAL A 194 -20.95 5.27 -36.44
C VAL A 194 -19.71 4.43 -36.22
N THR A 195 -18.65 5.03 -35.66
CA THR A 195 -17.52 4.30 -35.11
C THR A 195 -17.43 4.60 -33.63
N LEU A 196 -17.42 3.55 -32.80
CA LEU A 196 -17.31 3.68 -31.36
C LEU A 196 -15.84 3.74 -30.93
N ALA A 197 -15.56 4.56 -29.93
CA ALA A 197 -14.32 4.52 -29.18
C ALA A 197 -14.54 3.69 -27.91
N PRO A 198 -13.56 2.87 -27.48
CA PRO A 198 -13.66 2.17 -26.22
C PRO A 198 -13.82 3.14 -25.04
N PRO A 199 -14.82 2.96 -24.17
CA PRO A 199 -14.95 3.73 -22.94
C PRO A 199 -13.93 3.28 -21.89
N SER A 200 -13.77 4.09 -20.84
CA SER A 200 -12.90 3.81 -19.70
C SER A 200 -13.69 3.58 -18.41
N ALA A 201 -13.05 2.84 -17.52
CA ALA A 201 -13.40 2.65 -16.12
C ALA A 201 -12.20 2.98 -15.24
N THR A 202 -12.45 3.17 -13.96
CA THR A 202 -11.44 3.33 -12.93
C THR A 202 -11.56 2.18 -11.94
N ASP A 203 -10.43 1.56 -11.67
CA ASP A 203 -10.22 0.56 -10.64
C ASP A 203 -9.36 1.12 -9.49
N ASN A 204 -9.53 0.62 -8.27
CA ASN A 204 -8.82 1.12 -7.10
C ASN A 204 -7.33 0.73 -7.07
N CYS A 205 -6.95 -0.40 -7.66
CA CYS A 205 -5.57 -0.91 -7.64
C CYS A 205 -4.82 -0.67 -8.94
N ILE A 206 -5.51 -0.69 -10.09
CA ILE A 206 -4.91 -0.50 -11.41
C ILE A 206 -5.04 0.93 -11.91
N GLY A 207 -6.07 1.65 -11.45
CA GLY A 207 -6.44 2.95 -12.00
C GLY A 207 -7.23 2.78 -13.30
N THR A 208 -6.79 3.39 -14.40
CA THR A 208 -7.59 3.41 -15.64
C THR A 208 -7.62 2.05 -16.35
N VAL A 209 -8.82 1.52 -16.54
CA VAL A 209 -9.14 0.32 -17.33
C VAL A 209 -9.86 0.73 -18.60
N VAL A 210 -9.36 0.30 -19.76
CA VAL A 210 -10.01 0.57 -21.05
C VAL A 210 -10.85 -0.65 -21.44
N ALA A 211 -12.12 -0.44 -21.77
CA ALA A 211 -13.01 -1.53 -22.13
C ALA A 211 -12.55 -2.25 -23.40
N THR A 212 -12.89 -3.53 -23.48
CA THR A 212 -12.80 -4.32 -24.70
C THR A 212 -14.18 -4.76 -25.14
N THR A 213 -14.32 -5.16 -26.40
CA THR A 213 -15.55 -5.73 -26.92
C THR A 213 -15.26 -6.75 -28.02
N THR A 214 -16.11 -7.76 -28.12
CA THR A 214 -16.13 -8.69 -29.27
C THR A 214 -17.13 -8.25 -30.35
N ASP A 215 -17.97 -7.25 -30.06
CA ASP A 215 -18.94 -6.72 -31.00
C ASP A 215 -18.28 -5.77 -32.02
N PRO A 216 -18.90 -5.51 -33.17
CA PRO A 216 -18.39 -4.53 -34.13
C PRO A 216 -18.26 -3.14 -33.50
N ILE A 217 -17.15 -2.45 -33.74
CA ILE A 217 -16.97 -1.04 -33.34
C ILE A 217 -17.31 -0.06 -34.46
N HIS A 218 -17.66 -0.56 -35.65
CA HIS A 218 -18.10 0.25 -36.79
C HIS A 218 -19.43 -0.28 -37.32
N TYR A 219 -20.40 0.60 -37.44
CA TYR A 219 -21.76 0.30 -37.90
C TYR A 219 -22.11 1.20 -39.08
N ASP A 220 -22.43 0.61 -40.23
CA ASP A 220 -22.75 1.30 -41.49
C ASP A 220 -24.06 0.80 -42.13
N GLN A 221 -24.73 -0.17 -41.51
CA GLN A 221 -26.00 -0.72 -41.94
C GLN A 221 -27.13 -0.16 -41.09
N ILE A 222 -28.28 0.12 -41.72
CA ILE A 222 -29.48 0.59 -41.02
C ILE A 222 -29.90 -0.47 -40.01
N GLY A 223 -30.11 -0.05 -38.77
CA GLY A 223 -30.54 -0.95 -37.71
C GLY A 223 -30.32 -0.36 -36.34
N THR A 224 -30.78 -1.11 -35.35
CA THR A 224 -30.44 -0.90 -33.95
C THR A 224 -29.53 -2.04 -33.54
N TYR A 225 -28.35 -1.69 -33.04
CA TYR A 225 -27.31 -2.62 -32.56
C TYR A 225 -27.08 -2.39 -31.08
N THR A 226 -26.57 -3.41 -30.40
CA THR A 226 -26.11 -3.32 -29.02
C THR A 226 -24.66 -3.76 -28.99
N THR A 227 -23.79 -2.94 -28.43
CA THR A 227 -22.39 -3.24 -28.15
C THR A 227 -22.23 -3.50 -26.66
N ILE A 228 -21.64 -4.63 -26.29
CA ILE A 228 -21.29 -4.95 -24.90
C ILE A 228 -19.81 -4.61 -24.69
N TRP A 229 -19.56 -3.68 -23.79
CA TRP A 229 -18.23 -3.29 -23.34
C TRP A 229 -17.90 -4.02 -22.05
N VAL A 230 -16.75 -4.68 -22.00
CA VAL A 230 -16.24 -5.39 -20.83
C VAL A 230 -15.01 -4.67 -20.30
N PHE A 231 -15.06 -4.30 -19.03
CA PHE A 231 -13.92 -3.77 -18.28
C PHE A 231 -13.33 -4.93 -17.47
N ASP A 232 -12.08 -5.26 -17.76
CA ASP A 232 -11.33 -6.35 -17.10
C ASP A 232 -10.06 -5.74 -16.53
N ASP A 233 -9.89 -5.83 -15.21
CA ASP A 233 -8.69 -5.38 -14.53
C ASP A 233 -7.50 -6.34 -14.75
N GLY A 234 -7.71 -7.57 -15.23
CA GLY A 234 -6.67 -8.58 -15.33
C GLY A 234 -6.29 -9.22 -13.98
N HIS A 235 -7.00 -8.88 -12.91
CA HIS A 235 -6.97 -9.52 -11.60
C HIS A 235 -8.17 -10.46 -11.36
N GLY A 236 -9.08 -10.54 -12.33
CA GLY A 236 -10.22 -11.44 -12.30
C GLY A 236 -11.53 -10.75 -11.95
N ASN A 237 -11.52 -9.43 -11.76
CA ASN A 237 -12.72 -8.64 -11.54
C ASN A 237 -13.14 -7.97 -12.84
N THR A 238 -14.39 -8.22 -13.24
CA THR A 238 -14.91 -7.73 -14.51
C THR A 238 -16.26 -7.06 -14.32
N SER A 239 -16.44 -5.88 -14.92
CA SER A 239 -17.73 -5.23 -15.05
C SER A 239 -18.08 -5.02 -16.53
N SER A 240 -19.34 -4.67 -16.83
CA SER A 240 -19.75 -4.44 -18.20
C SER A 240 -20.81 -3.35 -18.34
N GLN A 241 -20.84 -2.71 -19.50
CA GLN A 241 -21.89 -1.79 -19.90
C GLN A 241 -22.35 -2.08 -21.33
N THR A 242 -23.63 -1.84 -21.59
CA THR A 242 -24.19 -1.94 -22.94
C THR A 242 -24.38 -0.56 -23.55
N GLN A 243 -24.10 -0.41 -24.83
CA GLN A 243 -24.37 0.80 -25.60
C GLN A 243 -25.26 0.48 -26.79
N THR A 244 -26.37 1.21 -26.95
CA THR A 244 -27.21 1.10 -28.14
C THR A 244 -26.67 1.99 -29.25
N VAL A 245 -26.56 1.43 -30.46
CA VAL A 245 -26.21 2.18 -31.66
C VAL A 245 -27.36 2.13 -32.64
N ILE A 246 -27.87 3.29 -33.03
CA ILE A 246 -28.98 3.43 -33.97
C ILE A 246 -28.45 4.05 -35.27
N ILE A 247 -28.45 3.26 -36.34
CA ILE A 247 -28.18 3.77 -37.69
C ILE A 247 -29.52 4.06 -38.37
N GLY A 248 -29.83 5.35 -38.47
CA GLY A 248 -31.08 5.83 -39.03
C GLY A 248 -31.18 5.67 -40.54
N ASN A 249 -32.43 5.73 -41.02
CA ASN A 249 -32.73 5.86 -42.46
C ASN A 249 -33.22 7.27 -42.83
N SER A 250 -33.22 8.21 -41.89
CA SER A 250 -33.81 9.53 -42.12
C SER A 250 -32.82 10.43 -42.87
N ILE A 251 -33.15 10.70 -44.13
CA ILE A 251 -32.68 11.88 -44.84
C ILE A 251 -33.83 12.88 -44.68
N GLU A 252 -33.70 13.84 -43.77
CA GLU A 252 -34.64 14.95 -43.66
C GLU A 252 -34.46 15.91 -44.84
N SER A 253 -34.91 15.49 -46.02
CA SER A 253 -34.98 16.34 -47.20
C SER A 253 -36.39 16.93 -47.28
N HIS A 254 -36.60 18.10 -46.66
CA HIS A 254 -37.91 18.77 -46.55
C HIS A 254 -38.39 19.45 -47.86
N GLY A 255 -37.64 19.34 -48.95
CA GLY A 255 -37.88 20.11 -50.16
C GLY A 255 -37.13 21.44 -50.16
N PHE A 256 -37.20 22.18 -51.27
CA PHE A 256 -36.47 23.43 -51.45
C PHE A 256 -37.22 24.38 -52.40
N SER A 257 -36.88 25.67 -52.36
CA SER A 257 -37.58 26.75 -53.05
C SER A 257 -36.65 27.56 -53.96
N PRO A 258 -36.39 27.14 -55.21
CA PRO A 258 -35.47 27.83 -56.12
C PRO A 258 -36.10 29.08 -56.77
N ASN A 259 -36.48 30.05 -55.95
CA ASN A 259 -37.13 31.31 -56.34
C ASN A 259 -36.18 32.51 -56.36
N GLU A 260 -34.89 32.29 -56.08
CA GLU A 260 -33.82 33.28 -56.08
C GLU A 260 -33.96 34.34 -54.98
N ASP A 261 -34.64 34.01 -53.88
CA ASP A 261 -34.76 34.89 -52.70
C ASP A 261 -33.59 34.75 -51.71
N GLY A 262 -32.65 33.83 -51.97
CA GLY A 262 -31.49 33.53 -51.14
C GLY A 262 -31.73 32.48 -50.06
N ILE A 263 -32.95 31.95 -49.93
CA ILE A 263 -33.38 31.02 -48.88
C ILE A 263 -33.81 29.70 -49.53
N ASN A 264 -33.15 28.59 -49.15
CA ASN A 264 -33.44 27.25 -49.67
C ASN A 264 -33.48 27.17 -51.21
N ASP A 265 -32.65 27.97 -51.88
CA ASP A 265 -32.57 27.97 -53.35
C ASP A 265 -31.95 26.69 -53.92
N THR A 266 -31.20 25.95 -53.10
CA THR A 266 -30.63 24.66 -53.49
C THR A 266 -31.09 23.53 -52.60
N TRP A 267 -31.16 22.33 -53.18
CA TRP A 267 -31.46 21.12 -52.43
C TRP A 267 -30.28 20.71 -51.55
N THR A 268 -30.45 20.86 -50.24
CA THR A 268 -29.46 20.46 -49.25
C THR A 268 -29.73 19.05 -48.73
N ILE A 269 -28.66 18.27 -48.66
CA ILE A 269 -28.64 16.95 -48.02
C ILE A 269 -27.57 17.04 -46.95
N ASP A 270 -27.98 16.90 -45.69
CA ASP A 270 -27.06 16.92 -44.57
C ASP A 270 -26.11 15.72 -44.62
N GLY A 271 -24.86 15.94 -44.21
CA GLY A 271 -23.82 14.91 -44.23
C GLY A 271 -23.32 14.48 -45.61
N ILE A 272 -23.93 14.87 -46.74
CA ILE A 272 -23.55 14.35 -48.07
C ILE A 272 -22.08 14.60 -48.44
N LYS A 273 -21.47 15.64 -47.87
CA LYS A 273 -20.06 16.00 -48.08
C LYS A 273 -19.07 14.95 -47.54
N THR A 274 -19.48 14.09 -46.60
CA THR A 274 -18.64 12.97 -46.12
C THR A 274 -18.51 11.84 -47.14
N TYR A 275 -19.33 11.87 -48.21
CA TYR A 275 -19.29 10.95 -49.34
C TYR A 275 -18.82 11.66 -50.62
N PRO A 276 -17.50 11.93 -50.77
CA PRO A 276 -16.98 12.71 -51.90
C PRO A 276 -17.22 12.05 -53.26
N ASN A 277 -17.47 10.74 -53.28
CA ASN A 277 -17.74 9.97 -54.50
C ASN A 277 -19.24 9.64 -54.67
N CYS A 278 -20.13 10.19 -53.84
CA CYS A 278 -21.56 9.92 -53.97
C CYS A 278 -22.10 10.35 -55.34
N LYS A 279 -23.17 9.70 -55.78
CA LYS A 279 -23.90 10.02 -56.99
C LYS A 279 -25.37 10.22 -56.65
N VAL A 280 -25.87 11.42 -56.89
CA VAL A 280 -27.26 11.81 -56.66
C VAL A 280 -28.00 11.80 -57.98
N LYS A 281 -29.17 11.18 -58.01
CA LYS A 281 -30.10 11.13 -59.14
C LYS A 281 -31.46 11.61 -58.68
N VAL A 282 -32.14 12.45 -59.47
CA VAL A 282 -33.50 12.92 -59.19
C VAL A 282 -34.40 12.67 -60.40
N PHE A 283 -35.60 12.19 -60.13
CA PHE A 283 -36.60 11.76 -61.09
C PHE A 283 -37.89 12.55 -60.88
N ASN A 284 -38.57 12.89 -61.96
CA ASN A 284 -39.92 13.46 -61.88
C ASN A 284 -40.97 12.37 -61.59
N ARG A 285 -42.23 12.77 -61.41
CA ARG A 285 -43.35 11.85 -61.10
C ARG A 285 -43.59 10.76 -62.15
N SER A 286 -43.15 10.96 -63.39
CA SER A 286 -43.26 9.97 -64.47
C SER A 286 -42.06 9.02 -64.53
N GLY A 287 -41.11 9.14 -63.60
CA GLY A 287 -39.90 8.31 -63.56
C GLY A 287 -38.78 8.76 -64.51
N HIS A 288 -38.91 9.92 -65.18
CA HIS A 288 -37.82 10.45 -66.00
C HIS A 288 -36.75 11.09 -65.13
N LEU A 289 -35.49 10.75 -65.37
CA LEU A 289 -34.33 11.39 -64.76
C LEU A 289 -34.30 12.87 -65.18
N VAL A 290 -34.24 13.76 -64.20
CA VAL A 290 -34.17 15.22 -64.40
C VAL A 290 -32.86 15.81 -63.87
N TYR A 291 -32.22 15.15 -62.89
CA TYR A 291 -30.96 15.61 -62.37
C TYR A 291 -30.04 14.44 -62.05
N GLU A 292 -28.76 14.56 -62.40
CA GLU A 292 -27.72 13.63 -61.97
C GLU A 292 -26.43 14.36 -61.63
N LYS A 293 -25.82 14.04 -60.49
CA LYS A 293 -24.53 14.62 -60.09
C LYS A 293 -23.68 13.65 -59.29
N VAL A 294 -22.45 13.43 -59.76
CA VAL A 294 -21.37 12.79 -58.98
C VAL A 294 -20.70 13.85 -58.11
N ALA A 295 -20.27 13.46 -56.91
CA ALA A 295 -19.72 14.32 -55.88
C ALA A 295 -20.68 15.47 -55.59
N TYR A 296 -21.93 15.15 -55.23
CA TYR A 296 -22.95 16.16 -54.96
C TYR A 296 -22.58 17.01 -53.74
N LYS A 297 -22.68 18.35 -53.90
CA LYS A 297 -22.25 19.33 -52.89
C LYS A 297 -23.38 20.29 -52.48
N ASN A 298 -24.63 19.83 -52.49
CA ASN A 298 -25.81 20.65 -52.20
C ASN A 298 -25.98 21.83 -53.18
N THR A 299 -25.76 21.56 -54.46
CA THR A 299 -25.71 22.57 -55.53
C THR A 299 -26.87 22.52 -56.50
N TRP A 300 -27.87 21.65 -56.30
CA TRP A 300 -28.98 21.56 -57.24
C TRP A 300 -29.99 22.67 -56.98
N ASP A 301 -30.22 23.50 -57.99
CA ASP A 301 -31.06 24.71 -58.00
C ASP A 301 -32.42 24.49 -58.67
N GLY A 302 -32.83 23.23 -58.83
CA GLY A 302 -34.11 22.89 -59.48
C GLY A 302 -34.10 22.98 -61.01
N TYR A 303 -32.94 23.15 -61.65
CA TYR A 303 -32.83 23.01 -63.11
C TYR A 303 -32.47 21.58 -63.51
N SER A 304 -33.05 21.09 -64.61
CA SER A 304 -32.66 19.80 -65.17
C SER A 304 -31.28 19.89 -65.80
N ASN A 305 -30.43 18.90 -65.54
CA ASN A 305 -29.17 18.72 -66.24
C ASN A 305 -29.14 17.44 -67.11
N THR A 306 -30.24 16.69 -67.13
CA THR A 306 -30.43 15.51 -68.00
C THR A 306 -31.50 15.84 -69.03
N GLY A 307 -31.08 16.40 -70.16
CA GLY A 307 -31.96 16.86 -71.25
C GLY A 307 -31.78 18.36 -71.54
N SER A 308 -32.88 19.05 -71.84
CA SER A 308 -32.88 20.52 -71.98
C SER A 308 -32.79 21.19 -70.60
N ASN A 309 -31.91 22.17 -70.44
CA ASN A 309 -31.73 22.95 -69.20
C ASN A 309 -32.99 23.75 -68.87
N LYS A 310 -33.97 23.07 -68.26
CA LYS A 310 -35.31 23.59 -67.99
C LYS A 310 -35.54 23.61 -66.49
N LYS A 311 -36.12 24.70 -66.00
CA LYS A 311 -36.59 24.85 -64.62
C LYS A 311 -37.66 23.79 -64.31
N MET A 312 -37.49 23.06 -63.22
CA MET A 312 -38.44 22.04 -62.77
C MET A 312 -39.77 22.67 -62.37
N MET A 313 -40.87 21.93 -62.50
CA MET A 313 -42.18 22.41 -62.05
C MET A 313 -42.32 22.20 -60.55
N SER A 314 -43.14 23.00 -59.88
CA SER A 314 -43.49 22.72 -58.49
C SER A 314 -44.14 21.34 -58.38
N GLY A 315 -43.73 20.57 -57.38
CA GLY A 315 -44.27 19.24 -57.18
C GLY A 315 -43.31 18.28 -56.49
N ALA A 316 -43.77 17.03 -56.40
CA ALA A 316 -42.99 15.96 -55.78
C ALA A 316 -42.05 15.32 -56.80
N TYR A 317 -40.81 15.12 -56.40
CA TYR A 317 -39.74 14.45 -57.13
C TYR A 317 -39.22 13.30 -56.28
N TYR A 318 -38.63 12.29 -56.93
CA TYR A 318 -38.04 11.13 -56.27
C TYR A 318 -36.55 11.14 -56.47
N PHE A 319 -35.76 10.74 -55.48
CA PHE A 319 -34.32 10.73 -55.60
C PHE A 319 -33.72 9.36 -55.28
N ILE A 320 -32.51 9.14 -55.80
CA ILE A 320 -31.62 8.04 -55.45
C ILE A 320 -30.25 8.64 -55.13
N ILE A 321 -29.69 8.30 -53.97
CA ILE A 321 -28.31 8.64 -53.57
C ILE A 321 -27.51 7.35 -53.52
N GLU A 322 -26.57 7.20 -54.44
CA GLU A 322 -25.59 6.13 -54.47
C GLU A 322 -24.32 6.63 -53.78
N PHE A 323 -24.03 6.22 -52.54
CA PHE A 323 -22.86 6.75 -51.82
C PHE A 323 -21.52 6.31 -52.42
N ASN A 324 -21.51 5.25 -53.23
CA ASN A 324 -20.31 4.65 -53.83
C ASN A 324 -19.21 4.38 -52.80
N LYS A 325 -19.62 3.95 -51.60
CA LYS A 325 -18.78 3.44 -50.51
C LYS A 325 -19.18 2.00 -50.26
N ASN A 326 -18.21 1.10 -50.07
CA ASN A 326 -18.47 -0.31 -49.82
C ASN A 326 -19.45 -0.49 -48.67
N GLY A 327 -20.40 -1.42 -48.79
CA GLY A 327 -21.40 -1.72 -47.76
C GLY A 327 -22.66 -0.85 -47.81
N LEU A 328 -22.58 0.40 -48.30
CA LEU A 328 -23.73 1.30 -48.31
C LEU A 328 -24.67 1.07 -49.50
N ARG A 329 -25.92 0.74 -49.20
CA ARG A 329 -26.99 0.63 -50.21
C ARG A 329 -27.43 2.03 -50.68
N PRO A 330 -27.87 2.16 -51.96
CA PRO A 330 -28.45 3.41 -52.43
C PRO A 330 -29.65 3.82 -51.58
N LYS A 331 -29.73 5.09 -51.21
CA LYS A 331 -30.90 5.65 -50.50
C LYS A 331 -31.88 6.19 -51.52
N THR A 332 -33.16 5.98 -51.26
CA THR A 332 -34.21 6.54 -52.10
C THR A 332 -35.19 7.31 -51.23
N GLY A 333 -35.81 8.32 -51.81
CA GLY A 333 -36.77 9.15 -51.10
C GLY A 333 -37.51 10.06 -52.06
N TRP A 334 -38.24 11.01 -51.50
CA TRP A 334 -38.90 12.06 -52.27
C TRP A 334 -38.54 13.43 -51.69
N LEU A 335 -38.62 14.44 -52.53
CA LEU A 335 -38.46 15.85 -52.17
C LEU A 335 -39.54 16.66 -52.85
N TYR A 336 -39.88 17.82 -52.29
CA TYR A 336 -40.82 18.75 -52.89
C TYR A 336 -40.10 19.98 -53.43
N ILE A 337 -40.42 20.40 -54.64
CA ILE A 337 -40.00 21.68 -55.18
C ILE A 337 -41.18 22.64 -55.10
N ASN A 338 -40.95 23.82 -54.54
CA ASN A 338 -41.89 24.93 -54.56
C ASN A 338 -41.19 26.20 -55.07
N TYR A 339 -41.92 27.25 -55.43
CA TYR A 339 -41.34 28.55 -55.83
C TYR A 339 -42.07 29.68 -55.11
#